data_AF-A0A353GH40-F1
#
_entry.id   AF-A0A353GH40-F1
#
_cell.length_a   1.000
_cell.length_b   1.000
_cell.length_c   1.000
_cell.angle_alpha   90.00
_cell.angle_beta   90.00
_cell.angle_gamma   90.00
#
_symmetry.space_group_name_H-M   'P 1'
#
loop_
_entity.id
_entity.type
_entity.pdbx_description
1 polymer ?
#
loop_
_entity_poly.entity_id
_entity_poly.type
_entity_poly.pdbx_seq_one_letter_code
_entity_poly.pdbx_strand_id
1 'polypeptide(L)'
;MQLDVLRQVKKPRLVACDTMNLWITIKKQALLKLLKKIDVLLLNDEEARMLADTTSLAKAAEILRKAGIPRLIIKKGEHGSMMFGPEGSFIAPALPLPVVKDPTGAGDSFAGGMLGWLATKPLTEENWRKAMLIG
;
A
#
# COMPACT_ATOMS: atom_id res chain seq x y z
N MET A 1 -2.24 -18.43 8.50
CA MET A 1 -3.33 -18.00 7.60
C MET A 1 -2.78 -17.23 6.39
N GLN A 2 -2.42 -15.94 6.46
CA GLN A 2 -1.99 -15.19 5.25
C GLN A 2 -0.62 -15.62 4.67
N LEU A 3 0.38 -15.85 5.54
CA LEU A 3 1.67 -16.41 5.10
C LEU A 3 1.52 -17.78 4.44
N ASP A 4 0.53 -18.56 4.85
CA ASP A 4 0.29 -19.90 4.29
C ASP A 4 -0.37 -19.82 2.92
N VAL A 5 -1.24 -18.82 2.69
CA VAL A 5 -1.77 -18.51 1.34
C VAL A 5 -0.62 -18.12 0.41
N LEU A 6 0.26 -17.20 0.84
CA LEU A 6 1.38 -16.76 0.01
C LEU A 6 2.33 -17.91 -0.35
N ARG A 7 2.59 -18.85 0.58
CA ARG A 7 3.45 -20.03 0.33
C ARG A 7 2.90 -20.97 -0.74
N GLN A 8 1.60 -20.96 -1.00
CA GLN A 8 0.97 -21.82 -2.01
C GLN A 8 1.13 -21.27 -3.43
N VAL A 9 1.43 -19.97 -3.58
CA VAL A 9 1.61 -19.33 -4.89
C VAL A 9 3.05 -19.51 -5.37
N LYS A 10 3.23 -20.19 -6.50
CA LYS A 10 4.56 -20.43 -7.10
C LYS A 10 4.97 -19.25 -7.97
N LYS A 11 6.12 -18.65 -7.66
CA LYS A 11 6.75 -17.54 -8.43
C LYS A 11 5.75 -16.41 -8.79
N PRO A 12 5.10 -15.77 -7.79
CA PRO A 12 4.24 -14.62 -8.07
C PRO A 12 5.04 -13.53 -8.78
N ARG A 13 4.44 -12.89 -9.78
CA ARG A 13 5.05 -11.72 -10.46
C ARG A 13 5.08 -10.48 -9.56
N LEU A 14 4.08 -10.35 -8.69
CA LEU A 14 3.93 -9.27 -7.73
C LEU A 14 3.13 -9.78 -6.53
N VAL A 15 3.57 -9.44 -5.32
CA VAL A 15 2.88 -9.70 -4.06
C VAL A 15 2.52 -8.37 -3.42
N ALA A 16 1.22 -8.08 -3.39
CA ALA A 16 0.67 -6.90 -2.73
C ALA A 16 0.05 -7.29 -1.40
N CYS A 17 0.11 -6.36 -0.44
CA CYS A 17 -0.49 -6.54 0.87
C CYS A 17 -1.05 -5.21 1.34
N ASP A 18 -2.23 -5.24 1.93
CA ASP A 18 -2.70 -4.24 2.86
C ASP A 18 -2.86 -4.86 4.25
N THR A 19 -3.21 -4.04 5.23
CA THR A 19 -3.50 -4.49 6.59
C THR A 19 -4.43 -3.45 7.21
N MET A 20 -4.89 -3.73 8.44
CA MET A 20 -5.65 -2.78 9.24
C MET A 20 -5.03 -2.61 10.63
N ASN A 21 -5.43 -1.55 11.32
CA ASN A 21 -5.08 -1.23 12.70
C ASN A 21 -5.14 -2.46 13.63
N LEU A 22 -6.19 -3.29 13.55
CA LEU A 22 -6.36 -4.48 14.37
C LEU A 22 -5.13 -5.38 14.29
N TRP A 23 -4.68 -5.75 13.09
CA TRP A 23 -3.54 -6.65 12.92
C TRP A 23 -2.21 -6.01 13.32
N ILE A 24 -2.09 -4.69 13.13
CA ILE A 24 -0.93 -3.93 13.61
C ILE A 24 -0.85 -4.00 15.14
N THR A 25 -1.98 -3.89 15.84
CA THR A 25 -2.05 -3.96 17.30
C THR A 25 -1.88 -5.38 17.83
N ILE A 26 -2.70 -6.34 17.40
CA ILE A 26 -2.80 -7.65 18.05
C ILE A 26 -1.81 -8.69 17.49
N LYS A 27 -1.22 -8.45 16.31
CA LYS A 27 -0.35 -9.42 15.60
C LYS A 27 0.86 -8.79 14.91
N LYS A 28 1.39 -7.66 15.43
CA LYS A 28 2.54 -6.92 14.86
C LYS A 28 3.69 -7.82 14.41
N GLN A 29 4.11 -8.77 15.25
CA GLN A 29 5.25 -9.66 14.93
C GLN A 29 4.97 -10.59 13.75
N ALA A 30 3.73 -11.09 13.61
CA ALA A 30 3.36 -11.91 12.47
C ALA A 30 3.25 -11.07 11.19
N LEU A 31 2.71 -9.85 11.30
CA LEU A 31 2.66 -8.88 10.22
C LEU A 31 4.08 -8.56 9.71
N LEU A 32 5.00 -8.19 10.60
CA LEU A 32 6.40 -7.90 10.22
C LEU A 32 7.09 -9.06 9.49
N LYS A 33 6.73 -10.32 9.81
CA LYS A 33 7.23 -11.49 9.07
C LYS A 33 6.64 -11.59 7.66
N LEU A 34 5.36 -11.23 7.48
CA LEU A 34 4.71 -11.14 6.17
C LEU A 34 5.32 -10.03 5.31
N LEU A 35 5.54 -8.85 5.89
CA LEU A 35 6.07 -7.68 5.17
C LEU A 35 7.47 -7.91 4.56
N LYS A 36 8.23 -8.89 5.04
CA LYS A 36 9.51 -9.31 4.44
C LYS A 36 9.36 -10.09 3.13
N LYS A 37 8.14 -10.42 2.72
CA LYS A 37 7.83 -11.29 1.58
C LYS A 37 6.91 -10.64 0.55
N ILE A 38 6.72 -9.33 0.63
CA ILE A 38 5.83 -8.58 -0.26
C ILE A 38 6.64 -7.59 -1.09
N ASP A 39 6.08 -7.21 -2.24
CA ASP A 39 6.66 -6.23 -3.14
C ASP A 39 6.07 -4.84 -2.93
N VAL A 40 4.79 -4.76 -2.57
CA VAL A 40 4.09 -3.50 -2.29
C VAL A 40 3.21 -3.60 -1.05
N LEU A 41 3.33 -2.61 -0.17
CA LEU A 41 2.47 -2.41 0.99
C LEU A 41 1.54 -1.21 0.75
N LEU A 42 0.24 -1.40 0.95
CA LEU A 42 -0.77 -0.35 0.88
C LEU A 42 -1.33 -0.08 2.28
N LEU A 43 -1.23 1.16 2.75
CA LEU A 43 -1.75 1.60 4.04
C LEU A 43 -2.57 2.88 3.85
N ASN A 44 -3.45 3.20 4.78
CA ASN A 44 -3.82 4.59 5.00
C ASN A 44 -2.74 5.32 5.84
N ASP A 45 -2.89 6.63 6.03
CA ASP A 45 -1.91 7.44 6.74
C ASP A 45 -1.87 7.16 8.25
N GLU A 46 -2.98 6.78 8.88
CA GLU A 46 -3.02 6.34 10.28
C GLU A 46 -2.27 5.02 10.50
N GLU A 47 -2.50 4.03 9.65
CA GLU A 47 -1.83 2.72 9.69
C GLU A 47 -0.33 2.86 9.43
N ALA A 48 0.07 3.74 8.51
CA ALA A 48 1.48 4.03 8.25
C ALA A 48 2.17 4.58 9.50
N ARG A 49 1.54 5.57 10.16
CA ARG A 49 2.03 6.15 11.42
C ARG A 49 2.09 5.11 12.54
N MET A 50 1.04 4.31 12.69
CA MET A 50 0.94 3.28 13.73
C MET A 50 1.99 2.17 13.53
N LEU A 51 2.18 1.71 12.30
CA LEU A 51 3.13 0.64 12.00
C LEU A 51 4.58 1.11 12.20
N ALA A 52 4.88 2.34 11.79
CA ALA A 52 6.19 2.96 11.90
C ALA A 52 6.48 3.60 13.27
N ASP A 53 5.49 3.64 14.17
CA ASP A 53 5.57 4.22 15.51
C ASP A 53 6.03 5.69 15.49
N THR A 54 5.38 6.50 14.66
CA THR A 54 5.70 7.93 14.50
C THR A 54 4.49 8.75 14.08
N THR A 55 4.47 10.05 14.41
CA THR A 55 3.41 10.98 13.99
C THR A 55 3.67 11.57 12.61
N SER A 56 4.92 11.58 12.15
CA SER A 56 5.31 12.15 10.85
C SER A 56 5.12 11.14 9.74
N LEU A 57 4.27 11.46 8.76
CA LEU A 57 4.02 10.58 7.61
C LEU A 57 5.26 10.39 6.74
N ALA A 58 6.04 11.45 6.54
CA ALA A 58 7.31 11.38 5.83
C ALA A 58 8.30 10.45 6.56
N LYS A 59 8.35 10.54 7.89
CA LYS A 59 9.18 9.65 8.70
C LYS A 59 8.68 8.21 8.66
N ALA A 60 7.37 8.01 8.67
CA ALA A 60 6.77 6.69 8.55
C ALA A 60 7.16 6.02 7.22
N ALA A 61 7.06 6.76 6.11
CA ALA A 61 7.48 6.27 4.80
C ALA A 61 8.97 5.91 4.79
N GLU A 62 9.84 6.74 5.36
CA GLU A 62 11.27 6.48 5.49
C GLU A 62 11.55 5.19 6.29
N ILE A 63 10.95 5.04 7.47
CA ILE A 63 11.12 3.87 8.35
C ILE A 63 10.68 2.59 7.64
N LEU A 64 9.49 2.60 7.02
CA LEU A 64 8.93 1.43 6.35
C LEU A 64 9.75 1.03 5.12
N ARG A 65 10.24 2.00 4.34
CA ARG A 65 11.15 1.73 3.21
C ARG A 65 12.48 1.16 3.69
N LYS A 66 13.06 1.71 4.78
CA LYS A 66 14.29 1.19 5.40
C LYS A 66 14.12 -0.21 6.02
N ALA A 67 12.90 -0.57 6.41
CA ALA A 67 12.56 -1.92 6.87
C ALA A 67 12.52 -2.96 5.73
N GLY A 68 12.79 -2.56 4.49
CA GLY A 68 12.95 -3.45 3.34
C GLY A 68 11.70 -3.61 2.47
N ILE A 69 10.66 -2.79 2.67
CA ILE A 69 9.44 -2.80 1.83
C ILE A 69 9.76 -2.18 0.47
N PRO A 70 9.73 -2.92 -0.66
CA PRO A 70 10.21 -2.44 -1.97
C PRO A 70 9.38 -1.30 -2.58
N ARG A 71 8.08 -1.26 -2.30
CA ARG A 71 7.21 -0.13 -2.63
C ARG A 71 6.17 0.08 -1.54
N LEU A 72 5.94 1.33 -1.16
CA LEU A 72 4.95 1.72 -0.17
C LEU A 72 3.93 2.66 -0.80
N ILE A 73 2.66 2.41 -0.57
CA ILE A 73 1.56 3.27 -0.99
C ILE A 73 0.80 3.70 0.26
N ILE A 74 0.62 5.01 0.40
CA ILE A 74 -0.12 5.63 1.49
C ILE A 74 -1.33 6.36 0.90
N LYS A 75 -2.52 5.89 1.26
CA LYS A 75 -3.80 6.51 0.92
C LYS A 75 -4.14 7.56 1.97
N LYS A 76 -4.59 8.74 1.54
CA LYS A 76 -4.94 9.88 2.41
C LYS A 76 -6.39 10.33 2.22
N GLY A 77 -7.29 9.39 1.95
CA GLY A 77 -8.71 9.68 1.69
C GLY A 77 -8.88 10.76 0.62
N GLU A 78 -9.60 11.83 0.97
CA GLU A 78 -9.87 12.99 0.11
C GLU A 78 -8.62 13.82 -0.28
N HIS A 79 -7.45 13.52 0.29
CA HIS A 79 -6.18 14.17 -0.07
C HIS A 79 -5.35 13.36 -1.06
N GLY A 80 -5.90 12.28 -1.62
CA GLY A 80 -5.26 11.46 -2.65
C GLY A 80 -4.37 10.37 -2.07
N SER A 81 -3.30 10.03 -2.78
CA SER A 81 -2.39 8.97 -2.39
C SER A 81 -0.94 9.27 -2.78
N MET A 82 -0.01 8.61 -2.10
CA MET A 82 1.43 8.76 -2.28
C MET A 82 2.06 7.39 -2.48
N MET A 83 2.91 7.25 -3.48
CA MET A 83 3.73 6.07 -3.73
C MET A 83 5.19 6.40 -3.46
N PHE A 84 5.89 5.50 -2.77
CA PHE A 84 7.33 5.54 -2.53
C PHE A 84 7.96 4.27 -3.08
N GLY A 85 8.84 4.39 -4.06
CA GLY A 85 9.47 3.29 -4.77
C GLY A 85 10.98 3.49 -4.96
N PRO A 86 11.64 2.63 -5.76
CA PRO A 86 13.07 2.71 -6.05
C PRO A 86 13.46 4.02 -6.76
N GLU A 87 12.64 4.51 -7.68
CA GLU A 87 12.88 5.75 -8.43
C GLU A 87 12.36 7.02 -7.74
N GLY A 88 12.07 6.94 -6.44
CA GLY A 88 11.60 8.08 -5.64
C GLY A 88 10.11 8.02 -5.32
N SER A 89 9.46 9.19 -5.29
CA SER A 89 8.07 9.31 -4.86
C SER A 89 7.16 9.87 -5.94
N PHE A 90 5.88 9.50 -5.90
CA PHE A 90 4.84 9.98 -6.78
C PHE A 90 3.59 10.31 -5.97
N ILE A 91 2.93 11.41 -6.30
CA ILE A 91 1.71 11.87 -5.63
C ILE A 91 0.57 11.84 -6.66
N ALA A 92 -0.50 11.14 -6.32
CA ALA A 92 -1.75 11.16 -7.08
C ALA A 92 -2.77 11.99 -6.27
N PRO A 93 -3.24 13.14 -6.79
CA PRO A 93 -4.28 13.90 -6.11
C PRO A 93 -5.60 13.13 -6.12
N ALA A 94 -6.43 13.32 -5.10
CA ALA A 94 -7.80 12.82 -5.14
C ALA A 94 -8.63 13.64 -6.13
N LEU A 95 -9.65 13.00 -6.69
CA LEU A 95 -10.71 13.72 -7.37
C LEU A 95 -11.51 14.51 -6.33
N PRO A 96 -11.64 15.84 -6.45
CA PRO A 96 -12.42 16.63 -5.51
C PRO A 96 -13.89 16.24 -5.62
N LEU A 97 -14.45 15.71 -4.53
CA LEU A 97 -15.86 15.36 -4.42
C LEU A 97 -16.54 16.33 -3.45
N PRO A 98 -17.73 16.87 -3.78
CA PRO A 98 -18.43 17.81 -2.91
C PRO A 98 -18.95 17.16 -1.62
N VAL A 99 -19.30 15.86 -1.65
CA VAL A 99 -19.76 15.10 -0.49
C VAL A 99 -19.28 13.65 -0.61
N VAL A 100 -18.59 13.16 0.43
CA VAL A 100 -18.32 11.73 0.61
C VAL A 100 -19.51 11.10 1.31
N LYS A 101 -20.19 10.14 0.66
CA LYS A 101 -21.38 9.47 1.23
C LYS A 101 -21.01 8.31 2.13
N ASP A 102 -20.15 7.42 1.65
CA ASP A 102 -19.68 6.24 2.38
C ASP A 102 -18.24 5.91 1.95
N PRO A 103 -17.25 5.98 2.85
CA PRO A 103 -15.87 5.65 2.54
C PRO A 103 -15.55 4.14 2.62
N THR A 104 -16.53 3.31 3.02
CA THR A 104 -16.33 1.87 3.22
C THR A 104 -15.90 1.20 1.91
N GLY A 105 -14.79 0.45 1.98
CA GLY A 105 -14.24 -0.25 0.82
C GLY A 105 -13.51 0.64 -0.20
N ALA A 106 -13.40 1.95 0.00
CA ALA A 106 -12.66 2.83 -0.91
C ALA A 106 -11.19 2.41 -1.03
N GLY A 107 -10.56 2.00 0.09
CA GLY A 107 -9.18 1.52 0.11
C GLY A 107 -8.98 0.20 -0.63
N ASP A 108 -9.91 -0.73 -0.51
CA ASP A 108 -9.89 -2.03 -1.20
C ASP A 108 -10.19 -1.86 -2.70
N SER A 109 -11.12 -0.97 -3.04
CA SER A 109 -11.45 -0.63 -4.43
C SER A 109 -10.25 0.00 -5.14
N PHE A 110 -9.55 0.92 -4.47
CA PHE A 110 -8.28 1.48 -4.95
C PHE A 110 -7.24 0.37 -5.20
N ALA A 111 -7.06 -0.52 -4.23
CA ALA A 111 -6.12 -1.64 -4.37
C ALA A 111 -6.51 -2.55 -5.55
N GLY A 112 -7.80 -2.86 -5.69
CA GLY A 112 -8.34 -3.65 -6.79
C GLY A 112 -8.10 -3.03 -8.16
N GLY A 113 -8.42 -1.75 -8.34
CA GLY A 113 -8.19 -1.02 -9.59
C GLY A 113 -6.71 -0.94 -9.96
N MET A 114 -5.87 -0.58 -8.99
CA MET A 114 -4.42 -0.50 -9.18
C MET A 114 -3.81 -1.86 -9.55
N LEU A 115 -4.15 -2.94 -8.81
CA LEU A 115 -3.63 -4.28 -9.07
C LEU A 115 -4.19 -4.85 -10.38
N GLY A 116 -5.45 -4.54 -10.72
CA GLY A 116 -6.06 -4.90 -12.00
C GLY A 116 -5.32 -4.29 -13.19
N TRP A 117 -4.94 -3.01 -13.10
CA TRP A 117 -4.08 -2.38 -14.11
C TRP A 117 -2.73 -3.09 -14.22
N LEU A 118 -2.02 -3.21 -13.09
CA LEU A 118 -0.68 -3.82 -13.06
C LEU A 118 -0.70 -5.27 -13.54
N ALA A 119 -1.78 -6.02 -13.31
CA ALA A 119 -1.97 -7.38 -13.79
C ALA A 119 -1.84 -7.49 -15.32
N THR A 120 -2.20 -6.44 -16.06
CA THR A 120 -2.22 -6.44 -17.54
C THR A 120 -1.01 -5.76 -18.18
N LYS A 121 -0.09 -5.18 -17.39
CA LYS A 121 1.03 -4.36 -17.86
C LYS A 121 2.39 -4.83 -17.33
N PRO A 122 3.51 -4.52 -18.03
CA PRO A 122 4.85 -4.64 -17.47
C PRO A 122 5.03 -3.75 -16.23
N LEU A 123 5.81 -4.19 -15.24
CA LEU A 123 6.01 -3.47 -13.97
C LEU A 123 7.05 -2.34 -14.09
N THR A 124 6.91 -1.47 -15.09
CA THR A 124 7.72 -0.25 -15.24
C THR A 124 7.22 0.85 -14.29
N GLU A 125 8.08 1.79 -13.90
CA GLU A 125 7.64 2.94 -13.06
C GLU A 125 6.52 3.75 -13.71
N GLU A 126 6.53 3.90 -15.04
CA GLU A 126 5.45 4.56 -15.77
C GLU A 126 4.10 3.86 -15.51
N ASN A 127 4.08 2.53 -15.57
CA ASN A 127 2.86 1.76 -15.32
C ASN A 127 2.46 1.78 -13.84
N TRP A 128 3.40 1.88 -12.90
CA TRP A 128 3.11 2.12 -11.49
C TRP A 128 2.44 3.48 -11.27
N ARG A 129 2.95 4.55 -11.90
CA ARG A 129 2.34 5.88 -11.82
C ARG A 129 0.93 5.90 -12.42
N LYS A 130 0.72 5.19 -13.55
CA LYS A 130 -0.62 5.02 -14.13
C LYS A 130 -1.55 4.22 -13.22
N ALA A 131 -1.04 3.17 -12.56
CA ALA A 131 -1.83 2.37 -11.62
C ALA A 131 -2.36 3.23 -10.46
N MET A 132 -1.54 4.15 -9.95
CA MET A 132 -1.91 5.11 -8.88
C MET A 132 -3.05 6.08 -9.27
N LEU A 133 -3.28 6.29 -10.57
CA LEU A 133 -4.37 7.13 -11.08
C LEU A 133 -5.64 6.34 -11.42
N ILE A 134 -5.53 5.02 -11.55
CA ILE A 134 -6.63 4.12 -11.94
C ILE A 134 -7.32 3.53 -10.71
N GLY A 135 -6.53 3.19 -9.68
CA GLY A 135 -7.07 2.89 -8.35
C GLY A 135 -7.66 4.15 -7.73
#